data_AF-A0A1I4PY97-F1
#
_entry.id   AF-A0A1I4PY97-F1
#
_cell.length_a   1.000
_cell.length_b   1.000
_cell.length_c   1.000
_cell.angle_alpha   90.00
_cell.angle_beta   90.00
_cell.angle_gamma   90.00
#
_symmetry.space_group_name_H-M   'P 1'
#
loop_
_entity.id
_entity.type
_entity.pdbx_description
1 polymer ?
#
loop_
_entity_poly.entity_id
_entity_poly.type
_entity_poly.pdbx_seq_one_letter_code
_entity_poly.pdbx_strand_id
1 'polypeptide(L)'
;MSFPEVGPAWLLLTAAIAMLISLLEAWLATLIIYGKVRWLKKIFPATHNLIRSHVDYTIMTALTGFVYYAIDHLALSIPDAIIVIYCVGVLYNPAGFIAKAINPNMGNSDTVLGRAMVCIGFLPATIGFGYIMVAIILKLI
;
A
#
# COMPACT_ATOMS: atom_id res chain seq x y z
N MET A 1 -3.56 11.11 -23.14
CA MET A 1 -3.14 11.35 -21.74
C MET A 1 -1.70 10.88 -21.65
N SER A 2 -0.74 11.78 -21.46
CA SER A 2 0.67 11.42 -21.27
C SER A 2 0.89 11.07 -19.80
N PHE A 3 1.65 10.00 -19.52
CA PHE A 3 2.08 9.72 -18.15
C PHE A 3 3.01 10.85 -17.69
N PRO A 4 2.86 11.35 -16.46
CA PRO A 4 3.80 12.33 -15.93
C PRO A 4 5.18 11.69 -15.83
N GLU A 5 6.23 12.47 -16.10
CA GLU A 5 7.60 12.10 -15.73
C GLU A 5 7.65 11.73 -14.24
N VAL A 6 8.59 10.86 -13.87
CA VAL A 6 8.71 10.41 -12.48
C VAL A 6 8.99 11.64 -11.61
N GLY A 7 8.23 11.78 -10.52
CA GLY A 7 8.31 12.93 -9.64
C GLY A 7 7.22 12.91 -8.57
N PRO A 8 7.11 13.95 -7.72
CA PRO A 8 6.18 13.96 -6.59
C PRO A 8 4.72 13.69 -6.96
N ALA A 9 4.29 14.07 -8.17
CA ALA A 9 2.93 13.80 -8.66
C ALA A 9 2.57 12.29 -8.69
N TRP A 10 3.56 11.41 -8.83
CA TRP A 10 3.34 9.96 -8.74
C TRP A 10 2.82 9.52 -7.38
N LEU A 11 3.15 10.25 -6.31
CA LEU A 11 2.64 9.99 -4.96
C LEU A 11 1.12 10.19 -4.93
N LEU A 12 0.62 11.33 -5.43
CA LEU A 12 -0.82 11.58 -5.49
C LEU A 12 -1.55 10.59 -6.41
N LEU A 13 -0.96 10.25 -7.55
CA LEU A 13 -1.51 9.22 -8.44
C LEU A 13 -1.62 7.87 -7.71
N THR A 14 -0.56 7.48 -6.99
CA THR A 14 -0.52 6.23 -6.24
C THR A 14 -1.51 6.25 -5.07
N ALA A 15 -1.64 7.37 -4.36
CA ALA A 15 -2.63 7.55 -3.30
C ALA A 15 -4.06 7.41 -3.84
N ALA A 16 -4.36 7.99 -5.01
CA ALA A 16 -5.66 7.84 -5.65
C ALA A 16 -5.93 6.38 -6.03
N ILE A 17 -4.95 5.67 -6.60
CA ILE A 17 -5.06 4.24 -6.92
C ILE A 17 -5.30 3.42 -5.64
N ALA A 18 -4.50 3.62 -4.60
CA ALA A 18 -4.65 2.95 -3.31
C ALA A 18 -6.03 3.20 -2.69
N MET A 19 -6.55 4.42 -2.77
CA MET A 19 -7.88 4.76 -2.28
C MET A 19 -8.98 4.03 -3.04
N LEU A 20 -8.86 3.95 -4.38
CA LEU A 20 -9.84 3.23 -5.20
C LEU A 20 -9.85 1.73 -4.89
N ILE A 21 -8.67 1.13 -4.70
CA ILE A 21 -8.54 -0.27 -4.27
C ILE A 21 -9.18 -0.45 -2.89
N SER A 22 -8.87 0.44 -1.93
CA SER A 22 -9.47 0.43 -0.60
C SER A 22 -11.00 0.48 -0.66
N LEU A 23 -11.59 1.39 -1.44
CA LEU A 23 -13.05 1.50 -1.57
C LEU A 23 -13.67 0.24 -2.17
N LEU A 24 -13.03 -0.35 -3.19
CA LEU A 24 -13.48 -1.60 -3.78
C LEU A 24 -13.49 -2.73 -2.73
N GLU A 25 -12.42 -2.85 -1.94
CA GLU A 25 -12.32 -3.85 -0.88
C GLU A 25 -13.37 -3.67 0.22
N ALA A 26 -13.67 -2.42 0.60
CA ALA A 26 -14.75 -2.13 1.55
C ALA A 26 -16.10 -2.64 1.05
N TRP A 27 -16.42 -2.39 -0.22
CA TRP A 27 -17.65 -2.88 -0.85
C TRP A 27 -17.68 -4.40 -0.94
N LEU A 28 -16.58 -5.04 -1.34
CA LEU A 28 -16.48 -6.50 -1.39
C LEU A 28 -16.68 -7.11 0.00
N ALA A 29 -16.04 -6.57 1.04
CA ALA A 29 -16.22 -7.03 2.42
C ALA A 29 -17.68 -6.85 2.88
N THR A 30 -18.30 -5.72 2.54
CA THR A 30 -19.71 -5.42 2.87
C THR A 30 -20.67 -6.42 2.22
N LEU A 31 -20.48 -6.70 0.93
CA LEU A 31 -21.29 -7.67 0.20
C LEU A 31 -21.12 -9.10 0.73
N ILE A 32 -19.94 -9.46 1.21
CA ILE A 32 -19.70 -10.77 1.82
C ILE A 32 -20.39 -10.88 3.18
N ILE A 33 -20.18 -9.90 4.06
CA ILE A 33 -20.59 -9.96 5.48
C ILE A 33 -22.07 -9.64 5.63
N TYR A 34 -22.51 -8.51 5.09
CA TYR A 34 -23.88 -8.02 5.23
C TYR A 34 -24.76 -8.50 4.07
N GLY A 35 -24.23 -8.44 2.84
CA GLY A 35 -24.95 -8.91 1.65
C GLY A 35 -25.06 -10.44 1.54
N LYS A 36 -24.31 -11.20 2.36
CA LYS A 36 -24.28 -12.68 2.38
C LYS A 36 -24.03 -13.30 0.99
N VAL A 37 -23.26 -12.61 0.14
CA VAL A 37 -22.98 -13.04 -1.24
C VAL A 37 -22.04 -14.25 -1.25
N ARG A 38 -22.60 -15.45 -1.45
CA ARG A 38 -21.87 -16.73 -1.33
C ARG A 38 -20.74 -16.91 -2.35
N TRP A 39 -20.88 -16.38 -3.57
CA TRP A 39 -19.84 -16.54 -4.59
C TRP A 39 -18.59 -15.72 -4.25
N LEU A 40 -18.74 -14.50 -3.74
CA LEU A 40 -17.63 -13.69 -3.24
C LEU A 40 -16.94 -14.36 -2.06
N LYS A 41 -17.70 -15.00 -1.16
CA LYS A 41 -17.12 -15.74 -0.02
C LYS A 41 -16.26 -16.93 -0.47
N LYS A 42 -16.55 -17.54 -1.63
CA LYS A 42 -15.70 -18.59 -2.23
C LYS A 42 -14.38 -18.03 -2.76
N ILE A 43 -14.40 -16.82 -3.31
CA ILE A 43 -13.18 -16.15 -3.81
C ILE A 43 -12.34 -15.63 -2.65
N PHE A 44 -12.97 -15.05 -1.63
CA PHE A 44 -12.33 -14.47 -0.45
C PHE A 44 -12.71 -15.24 0.83
N PRO A 45 -12.25 -16.50 0.98
CA PRO A 45 -12.57 -17.31 2.16
C PRO A 45 -12.13 -16.65 3.47
N ALA A 46 -10.98 -15.97 3.47
CA ALA A 46 -10.47 -15.22 4.62
C ALA A 46 -10.80 -13.73 4.54
N THR A 47 -12.09 -13.41 4.53
CA THR A 47 -12.64 -12.04 4.42
C THR A 47 -12.06 -11.03 5.43
N HIS A 48 -11.62 -11.49 6.61
CA HIS A 48 -10.96 -10.61 7.59
C HIS A 48 -9.65 -9.99 7.06
N ASN A 49 -8.92 -10.70 6.19
CA ASN A 49 -7.73 -10.15 5.53
C ASN A 49 -8.10 -9.13 4.46
N LEU A 50 -9.27 -9.23 3.84
CA LEU A 50 -9.76 -8.19 2.92
C LEU A 50 -10.03 -6.88 3.68
N ILE A 51 -10.57 -6.96 4.90
CA ILE A 51 -10.75 -5.79 5.78
C ILE A 51 -9.40 -5.21 6.20
N ARG A 52 -8.41 -6.05 6.53
CA ARG A 52 -7.05 -5.59 6.85
C ARG A 52 -6.41 -4.87 5.67
N SER A 53 -6.48 -5.44 4.47
CA SER A 53 -6.03 -4.82 3.23
C SER A 53 -6.66 -3.44 3.03
N HIS A 54 -7.98 -3.34 3.22
CA HIS A 54 -8.72 -2.10 3.05
C HIS A 54 -8.21 -1.00 3.99
N VAL A 55 -8.04 -1.34 5.27
CA VAL A 55 -7.53 -0.40 6.27
C VAL A 55 -6.10 0.02 5.93
N ASP A 56 -5.24 -0.94 5.56
CA ASP A 56 -3.86 -0.65 5.20
C ASP A 56 -3.76 0.24 3.95
N TYR A 57 -4.53 0.00 2.89
CA TYR A 57 -4.57 0.90 1.73
C TYR A 57 -5.06 2.31 2.09
N THR A 58 -6.02 2.41 3.01
CA THR A 58 -6.51 3.71 3.50
C THR A 58 -5.42 4.46 4.25
N ILE A 59 -4.68 3.77 5.12
CA ILE A 59 -3.53 4.33 5.84
C ILE A 59 -2.45 4.74 4.84
N MET A 60 -2.10 3.88 3.88
CA MET A 60 -1.10 4.18 2.85
C MET A 60 -1.49 5.39 2.00
N THR A 61 -2.78 5.53 1.66
CA THR A 61 -3.30 6.71 0.96
C THR A 61 -3.05 7.98 1.77
N ALA A 62 -3.43 7.98 3.05
CA ALA A 62 -3.27 9.14 3.92
C ALA A 62 -1.79 9.51 4.11
N LEU A 63 -0.94 8.50 4.37
CA LEU A 63 0.49 8.69 4.52
C LEU A 63 1.16 9.18 3.23
N THR A 64 0.72 8.70 2.07
CA THR A 64 1.22 9.16 0.77
C THR A 64 0.83 10.61 0.49
N GLY A 65 -0.42 10.99 0.82
CA GLY A 65 -0.86 12.37 0.77
C GLY A 65 -0.01 13.26 1.67
N PHE A 66 0.22 12.84 2.93
CA PHE A 66 1.11 13.56 3.85
C PHE A 66 2.51 13.72 3.28
N VAL A 67 3.12 12.65 2.77
CA VAL A 67 4.46 12.67 2.18
C VAL A 67 4.54 13.64 1.00
N TYR A 68 3.55 13.62 0.10
CA TYR A 68 3.49 14.58 -1.00
C TYR A 68 3.48 16.03 -0.50
N TYR A 69 2.56 16.35 0.42
CA TYR A 69 2.45 17.71 0.95
C TYR A 69 3.68 18.13 1.75
N ALA A 70 4.32 17.22 2.48
CA ALA A 70 5.55 17.52 3.21
C ALA A 70 6.72 17.81 2.26
N ILE A 71 6.85 17.03 1.18
CA ILE A 71 7.86 17.26 0.14
C ILE A 71 7.65 18.63 -0.51
N ASP A 72 6.41 18.96 -0.88
CA ASP A 72 6.06 20.24 -1.49
C ASP A 72 6.29 21.42 -0.53
N HIS A 73 5.74 21.33 0.68
CA HIS A 73 5.83 22.39 1.69
C HIS A 73 7.27 22.71 2.12
N LEU A 74 8.12 21.69 2.24
CA LEU A 74 9.52 21.85 2.63
C LEU A 74 10.46 22.02 1.42
N ALA A 75 9.91 22.04 0.20
CA ALA A 75 10.66 22.09 -1.06
C ALA A 75 11.80 21.05 -1.10
N LEU A 76 11.48 19.79 -0.75
CA LEU A 76 12.44 18.70 -0.73
C LEU A 76 12.69 18.16 -2.15
N SER A 77 13.96 17.98 -2.48
CA SER A 77 14.36 17.26 -3.69
C SER A 77 14.56 15.78 -3.38
N ILE A 78 13.55 14.96 -3.63
CA ILE A 78 13.62 13.51 -3.42
C ILE A 78 14.04 12.83 -4.73
N PRO A 79 15.01 11.90 -4.72
CA PRO A 79 15.40 11.17 -5.91
C PRO A 79 14.24 10.34 -6.48
N ASP A 80 14.07 10.37 -7.79
CA ASP A 80 13.01 9.65 -8.52
C ASP A 80 12.94 8.15 -8.19
N ALA A 81 14.10 7.51 -8.03
CA ALA A 81 14.18 6.11 -7.64
C ALA A 81 13.50 5.84 -6.27
N ILE A 82 13.62 6.77 -5.32
CA ILE A 82 12.97 6.66 -4.00
C ILE A 82 11.46 6.83 -4.15
N ILE A 83 11.00 7.75 -5.00
CA ILE A 83 9.57 7.93 -5.30
C ILE A 83 8.98 6.65 -5.89
N VAL A 84 9.67 6.02 -6.85
CA VAL A 84 9.23 4.75 -7.45
C VAL A 84 9.17 3.64 -6.40
N ILE A 85 10.24 3.46 -5.61
CA ILE A 85 10.31 2.45 -4.54
C ILE A 85 9.17 2.65 -3.53
N TYR A 86 8.91 3.91 -3.14
CA TYR A 86 7.82 4.27 -2.26
C TYR A 86 6.46 3.88 -2.85
N CYS A 87 6.19 4.25 -4.11
CA CYS A 87 4.92 3.95 -4.77
C CYS A 87 4.69 2.44 -4.90
N VAL A 88 5.74 1.68 -5.23
CA VAL A 88 5.70 0.21 -5.22
C VAL A 88 5.35 -0.31 -3.83
N GLY A 89 5.98 0.24 -2.78
CA GLY A 89 5.70 -0.13 -1.40
C GLY A 89 4.27 0.14 -0.97
N VAL A 90 3.73 1.30 -1.32
CA VAL A 90 2.33 1.70 -1.01
C VAL A 90 1.32 0.71 -1.57
N LEU A 91 1.55 0.21 -2.79
CA LEU A 91 0.63 -0.74 -3.43
C LEU A 91 0.89 -2.18 -2.99
N TYR A 92 2.16 -2.60 -2.95
CA TYR A 92 2.51 -3.99 -2.72
C TYR A 92 2.30 -4.41 -1.25
N ASN A 93 2.50 -3.49 -0.30
CA ASN A 93 2.43 -3.82 1.11
C ASN A 93 1.02 -4.30 1.52
N PRO A 94 -0.09 -3.56 1.27
CA PRO A 94 -1.42 -4.05 1.59
C PRO A 94 -1.88 -5.22 0.70
N ALA A 95 -1.36 -5.33 -0.55
CA ALA A 95 -1.71 -6.39 -1.49
C ALA A 95 -1.46 -7.81 -0.94
N GLY A 96 -0.48 -7.98 -0.04
CA GLY A 96 -0.24 -9.25 0.64
C GLY A 96 -1.47 -9.75 1.41
N PHE A 97 -2.28 -8.84 1.96
CA PHE A 97 -3.53 -9.18 2.65
C PHE A 97 -4.65 -9.57 1.69
N ILE A 98 -4.75 -8.96 0.50
CA ILE A 98 -5.64 -9.45 -0.57
C ILE A 98 -5.28 -10.89 -0.92
N ALA A 99 -3.99 -11.14 -1.13
CA ALA A 99 -3.50 -12.45 -1.52
C ALA A 99 -3.83 -13.51 -0.45
N LYS A 100 -3.70 -13.15 0.84
CA LYS A 100 -4.14 -13.97 1.97
C LYS A 100 -5.66 -14.07 2.12
N ALA A 101 -6.43 -13.08 1.66
CA ALA A 101 -7.88 -13.15 1.66
C ALA A 101 -8.39 -14.19 0.66
N ILE A 102 -7.70 -14.33 -0.48
CA ILE A 102 -7.98 -15.31 -1.54
C ILE A 102 -7.43 -16.70 -1.16
N ASN A 103 -6.15 -16.78 -0.81
CA ASN A 103 -5.49 -18.01 -0.39
C ASN A 103 -4.91 -17.82 1.02
N PRO A 104 -5.58 -18.32 2.08
CA PRO A 104 -5.15 -18.15 3.47
C PRO A 104 -3.77 -18.73 3.77
N ASN A 105 -3.28 -19.66 2.94
CA ASN A 105 -1.98 -20.30 3.11
C ASN A 105 -0.83 -19.52 2.42
N MET A 106 -1.13 -18.44 1.70
CA MET A 106 -0.12 -17.64 1.01
C MET A 106 0.72 -16.82 1.99
N GLY A 107 2.03 -16.74 1.75
CA GLY A 107 2.95 -16.03 2.65
C GLY A 107 3.04 -16.69 4.03
N ASN A 108 2.97 -18.04 4.06
CA ASN A 108 3.17 -18.78 5.29
C ASN A 108 4.63 -18.66 5.75
N SER A 109 4.82 -18.03 6.91
CA SER A 109 6.13 -17.74 7.53
C SER A 109 6.76 -18.94 8.25
N ASP A 110 6.12 -20.10 8.20
CA ASP A 110 6.67 -21.32 8.81
C ASP A 110 7.98 -21.74 8.14
N THR A 111 8.18 -21.38 6.87
CA THR A 111 9.43 -21.63 6.13
C THR A 111 10.34 -20.40 6.13
N VAL A 112 11.66 -20.63 6.02
CA VAL A 112 12.66 -19.54 5.89
C VAL A 112 12.41 -18.72 4.63
N LEU A 113 12.09 -19.38 3.52
CA LEU A 113 11.76 -18.72 2.26
C LEU A 113 10.48 -17.85 2.39
N GLY A 114 9.45 -18.37 3.05
CA GLY A 114 8.22 -17.63 3.31
C GLY A 114 8.46 -16.36 4.15
N ARG A 115 9.28 -16.46 5.21
CA ARG A 115 9.71 -15.29 6.01
C ARG A 115 10.46 -14.26 5.16
N ALA A 116 11.41 -14.71 4.35
CA ALA A 116 12.17 -13.82 3.47
C ALA A 116 11.26 -13.08 2.50
N MET A 117 10.32 -13.78 1.85
CA MET A 117 9.37 -13.17 0.90
C MET A 117 8.46 -12.13 1.58
N VAL A 118 8.01 -12.40 2.80
CA VAL A 118 7.22 -11.43 3.58
C VAL A 118 8.06 -10.19 3.87
N CYS A 119 9.28 -10.33 4.37
CA CYS A 119 10.18 -9.21 4.64
C CYS A 119 10.48 -8.40 3.37
N ILE A 120 10.76 -9.06 2.25
CA ILE A 120 10.99 -8.41 0.96
C ILE A 120 9.78 -7.56 0.55
N GLY A 121 8.56 -8.01 0.84
CA GLY A 121 7.36 -7.23 0.55
C GLY A 121 7.24 -5.92 1.34
N PHE A 122 7.80 -5.86 2.55
CA PHE A 122 7.82 -4.65 3.37
C PHE A 122 9.00 -3.71 3.05
N LEU A 123 10.04 -4.19 2.37
CA LEU A 123 11.25 -3.41 2.10
C LEU A 123 10.97 -2.13 1.29
N PRO A 124 10.22 -2.16 0.16
CA PRO A 124 10.03 -0.95 -0.64
C PRO A 124 9.34 0.17 0.15
N ALA A 125 8.29 -0.16 0.91
CA ALA A 125 7.61 0.81 1.77
C ALA A 125 8.56 1.37 2.84
N THR A 126 9.32 0.49 3.50
CA THR A 126 10.29 0.90 4.54
C THR A 126 11.37 1.83 3.99
N ILE A 127 11.97 1.49 2.83
CA ILE A 127 13.02 2.29 2.21
C ILE A 127 12.48 3.65 1.78
N GLY A 128 11.34 3.65 1.08
CA GLY A 128 10.69 4.87 0.60
C GLY A 128 10.33 5.80 1.76
N PHE A 129 9.55 5.31 2.73
CA PHE A 129 9.14 6.11 3.88
C PHE A 129 10.33 6.56 4.72
N GLY A 130 11.24 5.63 5.03
CA GLY A 130 12.40 5.90 5.85
C GLY A 130 13.27 7.01 5.27
N TYR A 131 13.56 6.94 3.97
CA TYR A 131 14.34 7.98 3.29
C TYR A 131 13.66 9.35 3.39
N ILE A 132 12.37 9.43 3.06
CA ILE A 132 11.67 10.72 3.01
C ILE A 132 11.52 11.30 4.41
N MET A 133 11.21 10.49 5.42
CA MET A 133 11.12 10.97 6.81
C MET A 133 12.47 11.46 7.34
N VAL A 134 13.56 10.77 7.01
CA VAL A 134 14.92 11.25 7.35
C VAL A 134 15.20 12.58 6.64
N ALA A 135 14.84 12.74 5.37
CA ALA A 135 15.00 14.00 4.65
C ALA A 135 14.19 15.15 5.27
N ILE A 136 12.96 14.88 5.74
CA ILE A 136 12.13 15.84 6.48
C ILE A 136 12.84 16.26 7.79
N ILE A 137 13.31 15.29 8.58
CA ILE A 137 14.02 15.57 9.84
C ILE A 137 15.25 16.45 9.58
N LEU A 138 16.06 16.10 8.58
CA LEU A 138 17.27 16.86 8.21
C LEU A 138 16.97 18.26 7.68
N LYS A 139 15.76 18.52 7.18
CA LYS A 139 15.35 19.85 6.69
C LYS A 139 14.82 20.75 7.79
N LEU A 140 14.30 20.17 8.88
CA LEU A 140 13.68 20.87 10.00
C LEU A 140 14.65 21.22 11.14
N ILE A 141 15.79 20.51 11.20
CA ILE A 141 16.90 20.78 12.13
C ILE A 141 17.90 21.70 11.43
#